data_AF-C4N0I6-F1
#
_entry.id   AF-C4N0I6-F1
#
_cell.length_a   1.000
_cell.length_b   1.000
_cell.length_c   1.000
_cell.angle_alpha   90.00
_cell.angle_beta   90.00
_cell.angle_gamma   90.00
#
_symmetry.space_group_name_H-M   'P 1'
#
loop_
_entity.id
_entity.type
_entity.pdbx_description
1 polymer ?
#
loop_
_entity_poly.entity_id
_entity_poly.type
_entity_poly.pdbx_seq_one_letter_code
_entity_poly.pdbx_strand_id
1 'polypeptide(L)' 'HWHGFFQEHTSYADGPAFVTQCPIAANHSFLYDFNVPDQAGTFWYHS' A
#
# COMPACT_ATOMS: atom_id res chain seq x y z
N HIS A 1 -1.93 -4.82 0.79
CA HIS A 1 -0.49 -4.56 0.80
C HIS A 1 0.08 -4.68 -0.61
N TRP A 2 0.98 -3.76 -0.98
CA TRP A 2 1.66 -3.76 -2.28
C TRP A 2 3.08 -4.32 -2.11
N HIS A 3 3.20 -5.63 -2.25
CA HIS A 3 4.40 -6.35 -1.83
C HIS A 3 5.61 -6.01 -2.69
N GLY A 4 6.63 -5.47 -2.01
CA GLY A 4 7.92 -5.15 -2.60
C GLY A 4 8.11 -3.70 -2.99
N PHE A 5 7.11 -2.81 -2.81
CA PHE A 5 7.33 -1.36 -2.95
C PHE A 5 7.83 -0.74 -1.64
N PHE A 6 8.78 0.20 -1.75
CA PHE A 6 9.43 0.83 -0.60
C PHE A 6 8.50 1.73 0.20
N GLN A 7 7.47 2.30 -0.43
CA GLN A 7 6.51 3.21 0.21
C GLN A 7 7.20 4.36 0.97
N GLU A 8 8.28 4.90 0.40
CA GLU A 8 8.99 6.04 0.99
C GLU A 8 8.04 7.25 1.09
N HIS A 9 7.94 7.83 2.29
CA HIS A 9 7.00 8.89 2.64
C HIS A 9 5.50 8.56 2.44
N THR A 10 5.17 7.32 2.08
CA THR A 10 3.83 6.85 1.73
C THR A 10 3.46 5.61 2.54
N SER A 11 4.02 5.45 3.74
CA SER A 11 3.76 4.29 4.61
C SER A 11 2.28 4.05 4.89
N TYR A 12 1.45 5.09 4.92
CA TYR A 12 0.00 5.01 5.06
C TYR A 12 -0.70 4.21 3.93
N ALA A 13 -0.04 4.06 2.78
CA ALA A 13 -0.52 3.30 1.62
C ALA A 13 0.05 1.87 1.56
N ASP A 14 0.84 1.44 2.55
CA ASP A 14 1.52 0.16 2.49
C ASP A 14 0.57 -1.04 2.62
N GLY A 15 -0.52 -0.93 3.40
CA GLY A 15 -1.58 -1.95 3.47
C GLY A 15 -1.65 -2.86 4.71
N PRO A 16 -0.58 -3.12 5.50
CA PRO A 16 -0.70 -3.93 6.72
C PRO A 16 -1.68 -3.35 7.75
N ALA A 17 -2.78 -4.08 7.97
CA ALA A 17 -3.81 -3.69 8.93
C ALA A 17 -3.25 -3.58 10.35
N PHE A 18 -3.65 -2.53 11.06
CA PHE A 18 -3.25 -2.21 12.43
C PHE A 18 -1.76 -1.85 12.61
N VAL A 19 -1.01 -1.72 11.51
CA VAL A 19 0.36 -1.18 11.51
C VAL A 19 0.39 0.14 10.75
N THR A 20 -0.01 0.13 9.48
CA THR A 20 0.05 1.32 8.63
C THR A 20 -1.32 1.95 8.36
N GLN A 21 -2.41 1.21 8.60
CA GLN A 21 -3.78 1.68 8.47
C GLN A 21 -4.79 0.79 9.21
N CYS A 22 -6.00 1.30 9.43
CA CYS A 22 -7.16 0.45 9.72
C CYS A 22 -7.67 -0.24 8.44
N PRO A 23 -8.35 -1.40 8.55
CA PRO A 23 -9.04 -2.00 7.41
C PRO A 23 -10.06 -1.05 6.79
N ILE A 24 -10.18 -1.10 5.47
CA ILE A 24 -11.23 -0.36 4.75
C ILE A 24 -12.58 -0.98 5.15
N ALA A 25 -13.48 -0.16 5.68
CA ALA A 25 -14.81 -0.62 6.08
C ALA A 25 -15.63 -1.09 4.86
N ALA A 26 -16.57 -2.01 5.08
CA ALA A 26 -17.49 -2.43 4.04
C ALA A 26 -18.20 -1.22 3.40
N ASN A 27 -18.40 -1.28 2.09
CA ASN A 27 -19.04 -0.23 1.29
C ASN A 27 -18.33 1.13 1.29
N HIS A 28 -17.05 1.18 1.68
CA HIS A 28 -16.21 2.36 1.58
C HIS A 28 -15.04 2.10 0.63
N SER A 29 -14.45 3.19 0.14
CA SER A 29 -13.28 3.16 -0.73
C SER A 29 -12.13 3.91 -0.07
N PHE A 30 -10.92 3.48 -0.38
CA PHE A 30 -9.69 4.16 0.02
C PHE A 30 -8.75 4.17 -1.18
N LEU A 31 -8.19 5.35 -1.49
CA LEU A 31 -7.23 5.51 -2.56
C LEU A 31 -5.82 5.30 -2.01
N TYR A 32 -5.12 4.31 -2.56
CA TYR A 32 -3.68 4.16 -2.38
C TYR A 32 -2.97 4.97 -3.46
N ASP A 33 -2.34 6.08 -3.07
CA ASP A 33 -1.64 6.99 -3.98
C ASP A 33 -0.17 7.10 -3.59
N PHE A 34 0.72 6.50 -4.39
CA PHE A 34 2.16 6.48 -4.16
C PHE A 34 2.92 6.38 -5.47
N ASN A 35 4.19 6.82 -5.44
CA ASN A 35 5.10 6.77 -6.57
C ASN A 35 6.12 5.63 -6.40
N VAL A 36 6.70 5.19 -7.52
CA VAL A 36 7.76 4.17 -7.54
C VAL A 36 8.95 4.71 -8.34
N PRO A 37 9.71 5.69 -7.81
CA PRO A 37 10.73 6.42 -8.57
C PRO A 37 12.01 5.59 -8.83
N ASP A 38 12.28 4.60 -7.99
CA ASP A 38 13.58 3.93 -7.87
C ASP A 38 13.49 2.39 -7.89
N GLN A 39 12.32 1.83 -8.24
CA GLN A 39 12.14 0.38 -8.33
C GLN A 39 11.52 -0.05 -9.66
N ALA A 40 12.06 -1.14 -10.22
CA ALA A 40 11.51 -1.84 -11.38
C ALA A 40 11.75 -3.35 -11.22
N GLY A 41 10.74 -4.17 -11.55
CA GLY A 41 10.79 -5.61 -11.33
C GLY A 41 9.42 -6.25 -11.38
N THR A 42 9.35 -7.50 -10.94
CA THR A 42 8.08 -8.23 -10.77
C THR A 42 7.62 -8.13 -9.33
N PHE A 43 6.40 -7.63 -9.14
CA PHE A 43 5.77 -7.43 -7.85
C PHE A 43 4.38 -8.06 -7.84
N TRP A 44 3.69 -7.99 -6.69
CA TRP A 44 2.35 -8.52 -6.52
C TRP A 44 1.64 -7.76 -5.40
N TYR A 45 0.32 -7.95 -5.28
CA TYR A 45 -0.50 -7.36 -4.22
C TYR A 45 -1.31 -8.45 -3.53
N HIS A 46 -1.64 -8.25 -2.26
CA HIS A 46 -2.50 -9.14 -1.49
C HIS A 46 -3.28 -8.41 -0.40
N SER A 47 -4.34 -9.05 0.10
CA SER A 47 -5.07 -8.61 1.30
C SER A 47 -4.28 -8.86 2.58
#